data_AF-A0A1V2NHB3-F1
#
_entry.id   AF-A0A1V2NHB3-F1
#
_cell.length_a   1.000
_cell.length_b   1.000
_cell.length_c   1.000
_cell.angle_alpha   90.00
_cell.angle_beta   90.00
_cell.angle_gamma   90.00
#
_symmetry.space_group_name_H-M   'P 1'
#
loop_
_entity.id
_entity.type
_entity.pdbx_description
1 polymer ?
#
loop_
_entity_poly.entity_id
_entity_poly.type
_entity_poly.pdbx_seq_one_letter_code
_entity_poly.pdbx_strand_id
1 'polypeptide(L)'
;MTWVWVASVVMGQSVYIAGMLDYHRRNPTDRVPFLHRPERRLRAFFVVGIGFTVFGGLILAHGVENGWLRALTVFACFVPSLLAQVGVNLRVATLRRR
;
A
#
# COMPACT_ATOMS: atom_id res chain seq x y z
N MET A 1 22.14 6.09 -5.74
CA MET A 1 21.26 5.66 -4.61
C MET A 1 19.83 6.20 -4.73
N THR A 2 19.63 7.41 -5.27
CA THR A 2 18.31 8.07 -5.37
C THR A 2 17.27 7.30 -6.20
N TRP A 3 17.64 6.60 -7.27
CA TRP A 3 16.66 5.89 -8.09
C TRP A 3 16.18 4.55 -7.50
N VAL A 4 16.97 3.95 -6.61
CA VAL A 4 16.66 2.63 -6.02
C VAL A 4 15.51 2.74 -5.03
N TRP A 5 15.45 3.82 -4.23
CA TRP A 5 14.33 4.02 -3.31
C TRP A 5 13.03 4.29 -4.07
N VAL A 6 13.09 5.12 -5.13
CA VAL A 6 11.91 5.41 -5.98
C VAL A 6 11.39 4.11 -6.60
N ALA A 7 12.27 3.32 -7.22
CA ALA A 7 11.90 2.05 -7.82
C ALA A 7 11.29 1.08 -6.80
N SER A 8 11.85 1.01 -5.59
CA SER A 8 11.34 0.16 -4.50
C SER A 8 9.96 0.61 -4.02
N VAL A 9 9.76 1.92 -3.80
CA VAL A 9 8.46 2.46 -3.39
C VAL A 9 7.42 2.22 -4.49
N VAL A 10 7.72 2.59 -5.74
CA VAL A 10 6.79 2.41 -6.87
C VAL A 10 6.41 0.93 -7.02
N MET A 11 7.39 0.02 -6.98
CA MET A 11 7.12 -1.41 -7.05
C MET A 11 6.25 -1.89 -5.89
N GLY A 12 6.54 -1.46 -4.66
CA GLY A 12 5.75 -1.77 -3.48
C GLY A 12 4.29 -1.31 -3.61
N GLN A 13 4.09 -0.07 -4.07
CA GLN A 13 2.75 0.48 -4.33
C GLN A 13 2.01 -0.29 -5.42
N SER A 14 2.66 -0.60 -6.55
CA SER A 14 2.06 -1.34 -7.66
C SER A 14 1.62 -2.74 -7.24
N VAL A 15 2.46 -3.47 -6.51
CA VAL A 15 2.14 -4.82 -6.01
C VAL A 15 0.99 -4.76 -5.01
N TYR A 16 0.98 -3.77 -4.10
CA TYR A 16 -0.10 -3.58 -3.14
C TYR A 16 -1.44 -3.28 -3.84
N ILE A 17 -1.46 -2.34 -4.79
CA ILE A 17 -2.64 -1.98 -5.56
C ILE A 17 -3.13 -3.16 -6.40
N ALA A 18 -2.23 -3.93 -7.03
CA ALA A 18 -2.61 -5.13 -7.76
C ALA A 18 -3.30 -6.17 -6.86
N GLY A 19 -2.76 -6.41 -5.66
CA GLY A 19 -3.39 -7.28 -4.67
C GLY A 19 -4.77 -6.79 -4.23
N MET A 20 -4.93 -5.47 -4.07
CA MET A 20 -6.20 -4.85 -3.75
C MET A 20 -7.24 -4.98 -4.87
N LEU A 21 -6.83 -4.76 -6.12
CA LEU A 21 -7.70 -4.89 -7.30
C LEU A 21 -8.12 -6.35 -7.53
N ASP A 22 -7.21 -7.32 -7.36
CA ASP A 22 -7.54 -8.74 -7.45
C ASP A 22 -8.50 -9.17 -6.33
N TYR A 23 -8.28 -8.68 -5.10
CA TYR A 23 -9.23 -8.89 -4.00
C TYR A 23 -10.62 -8.35 -4.34
N HIS A 24 -10.69 -7.08 -4.79
CA HIS A 24 -11.96 -6.43 -5.10
C HIS A 24 -12.66 -7.09 -6.29
N ARG A 25 -11.91 -7.57 -7.29
CA ARG A 25 -12.47 -8.35 -8.40
C ARG A 25 -13.15 -9.63 -7.93
N ARG A 26 -12.59 -10.31 -6.93
CA ARG A 26 -13.15 -11.55 -6.36
C ARG A 26 -14.28 -11.29 -5.37
N ASN A 27 -14.19 -10.20 -4.62
CA ASN A 27 -15.14 -9.80 -3.58
C ASN A 27 -15.65 -8.37 -3.84
N PRO A 28 -16.49 -8.15 -4.88
CA PRO A 28 -16.87 -6.81 -5.33
C PRO A 28 -17.74 -6.05 -4.32
N THR A 29 -18.44 -6.77 -3.46
CA THR A 29 -19.32 -6.22 -2.42
C THR A 29 -18.61 -6.01 -1.09
N ASP A 30 -17.40 -6.57 -0.91
CA ASP A 30 -16.69 -6.52 0.37
C ASP A 30 -15.66 -5.42 0.40
N ARG A 31 -15.56 -4.78 1.57
CA ARG A 31 -14.52 -3.78 1.81
C ARG A 31 -13.18 -4.48 1.87
N VAL A 32 -12.15 -3.82 1.35
CA VAL A 32 -10.76 -4.25 1.49
C VAL A 32 -10.34 -3.98 2.93
N PRO A 33 -10.09 -5.03 3.73
CA PRO A 33 -9.74 -4.85 5.13
C PRO A 33 -8.35 -4.23 5.28
N PHE A 34 -8.20 -3.30 6.23
CA PHE A 34 -6.90 -2.67 6.54
C PHE A 34 -5.90 -3.65 7.18
N LEU A 35 -6.39 -4.70 7.86
CA LEU A 35 -5.58 -5.58 8.72
C LEU A 35 -6.14 -7.01 8.88
N HIS A 36 -7.23 -7.38 8.19
CA HIS A 36 -7.80 -8.73 8.35
C HIS A 36 -7.08 -9.72 7.45
N ARG A 37 -6.83 -10.94 7.96
CA ARG A 37 -6.04 -12.00 7.32
C ARG A 37 -6.47 -12.17 5.85
N PRO A 38 -5.71 -11.61 4.88
CA PRO A 38 -6.05 -11.84 3.50
C PRO A 38 -6.00 -13.34 3.24
N GLU A 39 -6.84 -13.83 2.33
CA GLU A 39 -6.74 -15.20 1.83
C GLU A 39 -5.26 -15.53 1.59
N ARG A 40 -4.82 -16.75 1.94
CA ARG A 40 -3.40 -17.16 1.93
C ARG A 40 -2.65 -16.71 0.66
N ARG A 41 -3.34 -16.69 -0.48
CA ARG A 41 -2.82 -16.28 -1.80
C ARG A 41 -2.60 -14.78 -1.95
N LEU A 42 -3.51 -13.94 -1.42
CA LEU A 42 -3.43 -12.48 -1.51
C LEU A 42 -2.49 -11.87 -0.46
N ARG A 43 -2.22 -12.62 0.62
CA ARG A 43 -1.26 -12.22 1.66
C ARG A 43 0.12 -11.90 1.11
N ALA A 44 0.57 -12.64 0.10
CA ALA A 44 1.87 -12.42 -0.53
C ALA A 44 1.96 -11.03 -1.17
N PHE A 45 0.95 -10.61 -1.95
CA PHE A 45 0.93 -9.30 -2.60
C PHE A 45 0.98 -8.16 -1.58
N PHE A 46 0.16 -8.22 -0.52
CA PHE A 46 0.16 -7.17 0.50
C PHE A 46 1.47 -7.13 1.29
N VAL A 47 2.01 -8.29 1.70
CA VAL A 47 3.28 -8.35 2.45
C VAL A 47 4.45 -7.86 1.59
N VAL A 48 4.52 -8.29 0.33
CA VAL A 48 5.57 -7.87 -0.61
C VAL A 48 5.43 -6.38 -0.91
N GLY A 49 4.21 -5.89 -1.17
CA GLY A 49 3.94 -4.48 -1.44
C GLY A 49 4.32 -3.56 -0.27
N ILE A 50 3.94 -3.94 0.95
CA ILE A 50 4.34 -3.24 2.17
C ILE A 50 5.86 -3.32 2.34
N GLY A 51 6.46 -4.51 2.17
CA GLY A 51 7.90 -4.72 2.35
C GLY A 51 8.75 -3.83 1.46
N PHE A 52 8.43 -3.76 0.16
CA PHE A 52 9.13 -2.89 -0.78
C PHE A 52 8.89 -1.39 -0.51
N THR A 53 7.69 -1.02 -0.06
CA THR A 53 7.37 0.37 0.33
C THR A 53 8.18 0.79 1.57
N VAL A 54 8.23 -0.06 2.61
CA VAL A 54 9.07 0.19 3.81
C VAL A 54 10.53 0.27 3.41
N PHE A 55 11.02 -0.69 2.62
CA PHE A 55 12.41 -0.73 2.20
C PHE A 55 12.82 0.54 1.44
N GLY A 56 12.02 0.96 0.46
CA GLY A 56 12.25 2.21 -0.27
C GLY A 56 12.17 3.43 0.65
N GLY A 57 11.19 3.49 1.54
CA GLY A 57 11.06 4.54 2.55
C GLY A 57 12.30 4.64 3.44
N LEU A 58 12.83 3.50 3.90
CA LEU A 58 14.03 3.44 4.76
C LEU A 58 15.30 3.90 4.02
N ILE A 59 15.47 3.54 2.75
CA ILE A 59 16.61 4.03 1.94
C ILE A 59 16.57 5.55 1.84
N LEU A 60 15.40 6.13 1.57
CA LEU A 60 15.23 7.59 1.51
C LEU A 60 15.44 8.24 2.89
N ALA A 61 14.85 7.65 3.93
CA ALA A 61 14.96 8.07 5.32
C ALA A 61 16.41 8.10 5.83
N HIS A 62 17.28 7.22 5.32
CA HIS A 62 18.68 7.14 5.75
C HIS A 62 19.45 8.45 5.50
N GLY A 63 19.06 9.21 4.46
CA GLY A 63 19.63 10.53 4.16
C GLY A 63 19.05 11.69 4.99
N VAL A 64 18.11 11.42 5.90
CA VAL A 64 17.48 12.43 6.76
C VAL A 64 18.05 12.32 8.17
N GLU A 65 18.64 13.41 8.66
CA GLU A 65 19.27 13.47 9.98
C GLU A 65 18.26 13.59 11.12
N ASN A 66 17.11 14.20 10.85
CA ASN A 66 16.06 14.38 11.85
C ASN A 66 15.14 13.16 11.93
N GLY A 67 15.05 12.54 13.12
CA GLY A 67 14.25 11.35 13.36
C GLY A 67 12.75 11.49 13.06
N TRP A 68 12.14 12.66 13.30
CA TRP A 68 10.71 12.84 12.99
C TRP A 68 10.46 13.01 11.49
N LEU A 69 11.35 13.72 10.79
CA LEU A 69 11.29 13.82 9.32
C LEU A 69 11.53 12.46 8.69
N ARG A 70 12.45 11.67 9.23
CA ARG A 70 12.73 10.30 8.79
C ARG A 70 11.47 9.43 8.85
N ALA A 71 10.75 9.45 9.97
CA ALA A 71 9.49 8.74 10.12
C ALA A 71 8.42 9.26 9.15
N LEU A 72 8.28 10.59 9.02
CA LEU A 72 7.32 11.22 8.11
C LEU A 72 7.56 10.81 6.65
N THR A 73 8.82 10.70 6.23
CA THR A 73 9.20 10.26 4.89
C THR A 73 8.74 8.82 4.62
N VAL A 74 8.91 7.91 5.59
CA VAL A 74 8.42 6.54 5.46
C VAL A 74 6.89 6.51 5.39
N PHE A 75 6.20 7.29 6.24
CA PHE A 75 4.74 7.40 6.19
C PHE A 75 4.23 7.96 4.85
N ALA A 76 4.92 8.96 4.29
CA ALA A 76 4.57 9.55 3.00
C ALA A 76 4.58 8.52 1.87
N CYS A 77 5.47 7.52 1.92
CA CYS A 77 5.49 6.43 0.94
C CYS A 77 4.23 5.56 0.94
N PHE A 78 3.45 5.54 2.03
CA PHE A 78 2.21 4.76 2.15
C PHE A 78 0.96 5.50 1.70
N VAL A 79 1.01 6.83 1.57
CA VAL A 79 -0.15 7.66 1.24
C VAL A 79 -0.87 7.19 -0.04
N PRO A 80 -0.19 6.84 -1.15
CA PRO A 80 -0.88 6.41 -2.36
C PRO A 80 -1.68 5.11 -2.18
N SER A 81 -1.11 4.11 -1.48
CA SER A 81 -1.80 2.85 -1.16
C SER A 81 -3.03 3.08 -0.27
N LEU A 82 -2.92 3.97 0.73
CA LEU A 82 -4.05 4.32 1.59
C LEU A 82 -5.17 5.01 0.80
N LEU A 83 -4.83 5.96 -0.08
CA LEU A 83 -5.80 6.63 -0.95
C LEU A 83 -6.49 5.65 -1.91
N ALA A 84 -5.73 4.73 -2.50
CA ALA A 84 -6.27 3.69 -3.36
C ALA A 84 -7.27 2.80 -2.61
N GLN A 85 -6.92 2.39 -1.38
CA GLN A 85 -7.80 1.59 -0.53
C GLN A 85 -9.06 2.32 -0.10
N VAL A 86 -8.95 3.60 0.29
CA VAL A 86 -10.11 4.44 0.60
C VAL A 86 -11.00 4.56 -0.63
N GLY A 87 -10.44 4.79 -1.82
CA GLY A 87 -11.19 4.88 -3.08
C GLY A 87 -12.00 3.62 -3.39
N VAL A 88 -11.38 2.43 -3.27
CA VAL A 88 -12.09 1.15 -3.45
C VAL A 88 -13.20 0.97 -2.41
N ASN A 89 -12.92 1.27 -1.15
CA ASN A 89 -13.89 1.13 -0.07
C ASN A 89 -15.08 2.10 -0.19
N LEU A 90 -14.84 3.33 -0.66
CA LEU A 90 -15.90 4.29 -0.97
C LEU A 90 -16.77 3.78 -2.13
N ARG A 91 -16.16 3.24 -3.18
CA ARG A 91 -16.90 2.64 -4.31
C ARG A 91 -17.81 1.50 -3.85
N VAL A 92 -17.29 0.58 -3.03
CA VAL A 92 -18.08 -0.51 -2.44
C VAL A 92 -19.23 0.02 -1.59
N ALA A 93 -18.99 1.04 -0.76
CA ALA A 93 -20.02 1.64 0.07
C ALA A 93 -21.17 2.26 -0.75
N THR A 94 -20.86 2.87 -1.90
CA THR A 94 -21.86 3.41 -2.83
C THR A 94 -22.67 2.30 -3.49
N LEU A 95 -22.05 1.19 -3.88
CA LEU A 95 -22.75 0.06 -4.49
C LEU A 95 -23.77 -0.60 -3.55
N ARG A 96 -23.47 -0.67 -2.24
CA ARG A 96 -24.39 -1.23 -1.23
C ARG A 96 -25.64 -0.37 -0.95
N ARG A 97 -25.66 0.89 -1.39
CA ARG A 97 -26.79 1.80 -1.18
C ARG A 97 -27.80 1.78 -2.34
N ARG A 98 -27.45 1.13 -3.45
CA ARG A 98 -28.33 0.92 -4.61
C ARG A 98 -28.91 -0.48 -4.55
#